data_AF-X1HK46-F1
#
_entry.id   AF-X1HK46-F1
#
_cell.length_a   1.000
_cell.length_b   1.000
_cell.length_c   1.000
_cell.angle_alpha   90.00
_cell.angle_beta   90.00
_cell.angle_gamma   90.00
#
_symmetry.space_group_name_H-M   'P 1'
#
loop_
_entity.id
_entity.type
_entity.pdbx_description
1 polymer ?
#
loop_
_entity_poly.entity_id
_entity_poly.type
_entity_poly.pdbx_seq_one_letter_code
_entity_poly.pdbx_strand_id
1 'polypeptide(L)'
;TLDDEEETGNGKNAVKDLDVNSKEFFLELKGKQKNKNLLDDVNVRKAIFYAIDREKIVNELLGEYGEVLDSLFAKDSYYYHPVWSEYNYDLGKAKEFLSNAGYGVDNPLYITIGSISRNSTKQIIKEMIKKDLRKIGIEIWIFNKPSEEWYQDCVMKGNYELGVWAIENSYGSKLNCMFSLEKIPCYETEENKDCANFYWYNNLNADEVLTKIINENDTVKKKELFQDFQDILARDAVVLPLYSRLFAIAYNNKKIKDIDFSIKNNKIFFNIENWVLSG
;
A
#
# COMPACT_ATOMS: atom_id res chain seq x y z
N THR A 1 52.94 -56.66 5.62
CA THR A 1 51.64 -57.30 5.90
C THR A 1 50.71 -56.18 6.32
N LEU A 2 49.92 -55.64 5.38
CA LEU A 2 48.59 -56.19 4.98
C LEU A 2 47.63 -56.01 6.18
N ASP A 3 46.50 -55.32 6.17
CA ASP A 3 45.56 -54.79 5.16
C ASP A 3 44.79 -53.62 5.84
N ASP A 4 44.43 -52.51 5.19
CA ASP A 4 43.24 -52.31 4.35
C ASP A 4 41.95 -52.97 4.87
N GLU A 5 41.04 -52.16 5.43
CA GLU A 5 39.62 -52.29 5.11
C GLU A 5 38.90 -50.94 5.28
N GLU A 6 38.52 -50.40 4.13
CA GLU A 6 37.56 -49.35 3.89
C GLU A 6 36.21 -49.67 4.55
N GLU A 7 35.62 -48.70 5.26
CA GLU A 7 34.15 -48.58 5.30
C GLU A 7 33.73 -47.30 4.59
N THR A 8 33.34 -47.51 3.34
CA THR A 8 32.72 -46.55 2.44
C THR A 8 31.31 -46.23 2.92
N GLY A 9 31.17 -45.15 3.70
CA GLY A 9 29.90 -44.50 4.00
C GLY A 9 29.41 -43.69 2.80
N ASN A 10 28.79 -44.40 1.86
CA ASN A 10 28.20 -43.91 0.62
C ASN A 10 27.41 -42.61 0.78
N GLY A 11 27.58 -41.73 -0.21
CA GLY A 11 26.89 -40.46 -0.29
C GLY A 11 25.37 -40.64 -0.32
N LYS A 12 24.70 -39.90 0.55
CA LYS A 12 23.38 -39.34 0.24
C LYS A 12 23.54 -37.84 0.31
N ASN A 13 23.82 -37.24 -0.85
CA ASN A 13 23.31 -35.90 -1.13
C ASN A 13 21.81 -35.98 -0.90
N ALA A 14 21.37 -35.65 0.30
CA ALA A 14 19.98 -35.41 0.58
C ALA A 14 19.62 -34.18 -0.25
N VAL A 15 19.10 -34.43 -1.45
CA VAL A 15 18.25 -33.47 -2.14
C VAL A 15 17.14 -33.21 -1.12
N LYS A 16 17.23 -32.09 -0.41
CA LYS A 16 16.10 -31.59 0.35
C LYS A 16 15.01 -31.42 -0.70
N ASP A 17 13.98 -32.25 -0.65
CA ASP A 17 12.75 -32.00 -1.39
C ASP A 17 12.25 -30.63 -0.90
N LEU A 18 12.56 -29.59 -1.68
CA LEU A 18 12.11 -28.24 -1.41
C LEU A 18 10.60 -28.28 -1.63
N ASP A 19 9.85 -28.10 -0.54
CA ASP A 19 8.42 -27.82 -0.65
C ASP A 19 8.27 -26.59 -1.54
N VAL A 20 7.70 -26.79 -2.72
CA VAL A 20 7.51 -25.75 -3.74
C VAL A 20 6.59 -24.62 -3.26
N ASN A 21 5.91 -24.81 -2.13
CA ASN A 21 5.09 -23.78 -1.47
C ASN A 21 5.79 -23.15 -0.25
N SER A 22 7.02 -23.55 0.07
CA SER A 22 7.77 -23.02 1.19
C SER A 22 8.25 -21.58 0.93
N LYS A 23 8.42 -20.84 2.03
CA LYS A 23 9.01 -19.50 2.00
C LYS A 23 10.42 -19.54 1.42
N GLU A 24 11.19 -20.57 1.78
CA GLU A 24 12.57 -20.77 1.37
C GLU A 24 12.66 -20.90 -0.15
N PHE A 25 11.81 -21.74 -0.75
CA PHE A 25 11.75 -21.90 -2.20
C PHE A 25 11.34 -20.59 -2.91
N PHE A 26 10.33 -19.89 -2.38
CA PHE A 26 9.93 -18.58 -2.91
C PHE A 26 11.10 -17.57 -2.90
N LEU A 27 11.82 -17.48 -1.77
CA LEU A 27 12.95 -16.56 -1.63
C LEU A 27 14.13 -16.95 -2.54
N GLU A 28 14.33 -18.23 -2.80
CA GLU A 28 15.32 -18.70 -3.77
C GLU A 28 14.97 -18.22 -5.19
N LEU A 29 13.72 -18.42 -5.63
CA LEU A 29 13.25 -17.96 -6.94
C LEU A 29 13.33 -16.44 -7.07
N LYS A 30 12.88 -15.71 -6.03
CA LYS A 30 13.04 -14.26 -5.94
C LYS A 30 14.50 -13.84 -6.03
N GLY A 31 15.40 -14.59 -5.37
CA GLY A 31 16.85 -14.35 -5.34
C GLY A 31 17.52 -14.45 -6.71
N LYS A 32 16.98 -15.29 -7.61
CA LYS A 32 17.45 -15.50 -8.99
C LYS A 32 17.03 -14.38 -9.96
N GLN A 33 16.10 -13.51 -9.57
CA GLN A 33 15.70 -12.39 -10.42
C GLN A 33 16.85 -11.40 -10.59
N LYS A 34 17.09 -11.00 -11.85
CA LYS A 34 18.21 -10.14 -12.25
C LYS A 34 18.10 -8.73 -11.66
N ASN A 35 16.91 -8.15 -11.69
CA ASN A 35 16.65 -6.84 -11.09
C ASN A 35 16.24 -7.00 -9.62
N LYS A 36 16.93 -6.30 -8.72
CA LYS A 36 16.64 -6.31 -7.27
C LYS A 36 15.64 -5.22 -6.88
N ASN A 37 15.52 -4.16 -7.68
CA ASN A 37 14.59 -3.04 -7.45
C ASN A 37 13.46 -3.09 -8.49
N LEU A 38 12.63 -4.11 -8.39
CA LEU A 38 11.62 -4.42 -9.41
C LEU A 38 10.55 -3.34 -9.53
N LEU A 39 10.26 -2.64 -8.44
CA LEU A 39 9.29 -1.57 -8.41
C LEU A 39 9.84 -0.21 -8.82
N ASP A 40 11.13 -0.08 -9.17
CA ASP A 40 11.66 1.16 -9.77
C ASP A 40 11.08 1.37 -11.18
N ASP A 41 10.75 0.29 -11.88
CA ASP A 41 10.10 0.34 -13.19
C ASP A 41 8.61 0.69 -13.05
N VAL A 42 8.23 1.85 -13.59
CA VAL A 42 6.84 2.33 -13.59
C VAL A 42 5.89 1.37 -14.30
N ASN A 43 6.36 0.59 -15.28
CA ASN A 43 5.55 -0.40 -15.95
C ASN A 43 5.13 -1.53 -15.00
N VAL A 44 6.03 -1.99 -14.13
CA VAL A 44 5.67 -2.99 -13.09
C VAL A 44 4.61 -2.41 -12.15
N ARG A 45 4.77 -1.16 -11.70
CA ARG A 45 3.80 -0.52 -10.81
C ARG A 45 2.43 -0.33 -11.49
N LYS A 46 2.41 0.13 -12.74
CA LYS A 46 1.17 0.24 -13.54
C LYS A 46 0.51 -1.10 -13.78
N ALA A 47 1.28 -2.15 -14.07
CA ALA A 47 0.76 -3.50 -14.22
C ALA A 47 0.04 -3.97 -12.94
N ILE A 48 0.64 -3.71 -11.78
CA ILE A 48 0.03 -4.01 -10.47
C ILE A 48 -1.29 -3.24 -10.30
N PHE A 49 -1.33 -1.95 -10.63
CA PHE A 49 -2.53 -1.13 -10.47
C PHE A 49 -3.68 -1.60 -11.35
N TYR A 50 -3.43 -1.88 -12.63
CA TYR A 50 -4.44 -2.40 -13.56
C TYR A 50 -4.90 -3.82 -13.22
N ALA A 51 -4.05 -4.62 -12.56
CA ALA A 51 -4.37 -5.99 -12.19
C ALA A 51 -5.17 -6.15 -10.90
N ILE A 52 -5.29 -5.13 -10.05
CA ILE A 52 -6.00 -5.26 -8.77
C ILE A 52 -7.48 -4.93 -8.95
N ASP A 53 -8.36 -5.89 -8.66
CA ASP A 53 -9.82 -5.69 -8.70
C ASP A 53 -10.28 -4.95 -7.43
N ARG A 54 -10.17 -3.61 -7.47
CA ARG A 54 -10.52 -2.75 -6.34
C ARG A 54 -11.98 -2.85 -5.95
N GLU A 55 -12.89 -2.93 -6.93
CA GLU A 55 -14.33 -3.08 -6.66
C GLU A 55 -14.59 -4.35 -5.86
N LYS A 56 -14.00 -5.46 -6.26
CA LYS A 56 -14.15 -6.72 -5.53
C LYS A 56 -13.58 -6.65 -4.13
N ILE A 57 -12.41 -6.04 -3.93
CA ILE A 57 -11.82 -5.84 -2.60
C ILE A 57 -12.77 -5.02 -1.72
N VAL A 58 -13.28 -3.90 -2.24
CA VAL A 58 -14.18 -3.02 -1.47
C VAL A 58 -15.49 -3.72 -1.14
N ASN A 59 -16.10 -4.44 -2.10
CA ASN A 59 -17.32 -5.20 -1.90
C ASN A 59 -17.15 -6.31 -0.85
N GLU A 60 -16.01 -7.02 -0.86
CA GLU A 60 -15.70 -8.05 0.15
C GLU A 60 -15.61 -7.45 1.56
N LEU A 61 -15.07 -6.24 1.69
CA LEU A 61 -14.83 -5.63 3.00
C LEU A 61 -16.04 -4.86 3.56
N LEU A 62 -16.79 -4.19 2.69
CA LEU A 62 -17.79 -3.19 3.10
C LEU A 62 -19.19 -3.43 2.50
N GLY A 63 -19.34 -4.38 1.58
CA GLY A 63 -20.61 -4.65 0.91
C GLY A 63 -21.20 -3.42 0.22
N GLU A 64 -22.52 -3.25 0.33
CA GLU A 64 -23.27 -2.13 -0.27
C GLU A 64 -22.87 -0.73 0.25
N TYR A 65 -22.13 -0.67 1.36
CA TYR A 65 -21.68 0.60 1.94
C TYR A 65 -20.32 1.04 1.41
N GLY A 66 -19.60 0.16 0.71
CA GLY A 66 -18.27 0.41 0.20
C GLY A 66 -18.27 1.14 -1.13
N GLU A 67 -17.34 2.08 -1.27
CA GLU A 67 -17.04 2.69 -2.56
C GLU A 67 -15.53 2.66 -2.80
N VAL A 68 -15.13 2.37 -4.04
CA VAL A 68 -13.73 2.49 -4.45
C VAL A 68 -13.30 3.93 -4.29
N LEU A 69 -12.18 4.12 -3.59
CA LEU A 69 -11.55 5.42 -3.48
C LEU A 69 -10.68 5.65 -4.72
N ASP A 70 -10.94 6.71 -5.46
CA ASP A 70 -10.29 7.09 -6.71
C ASP A 70 -9.49 8.41 -6.61
N SER A 71 -9.29 8.90 -5.38
CA SER A 71 -8.54 10.09 -5.02
C SER A 71 -7.67 9.81 -3.79
N LEU A 72 -6.65 10.62 -3.55
CA LEU A 72 -5.92 10.56 -2.27
C LEU A 72 -6.80 11.03 -1.10
N PHE A 73 -7.84 11.82 -1.39
CA PHE A 73 -8.77 12.37 -0.43
C PHE A 73 -10.17 11.75 -0.60
N ALA A 74 -10.93 11.71 0.49
CA ALA A 74 -12.33 11.26 0.46
C ALA A 74 -13.19 12.16 -0.46
N LYS A 75 -14.30 11.61 -0.99
CA LYS A 75 -15.19 12.29 -1.96
C LYS A 75 -15.78 13.61 -1.47
N ASP A 76 -15.96 13.76 -0.16
CA ASP A 76 -16.47 14.97 0.49
C ASP A 76 -15.38 16.03 0.75
N SER A 77 -14.11 15.72 0.46
CA SER A 77 -13.00 16.66 0.59
C SER A 77 -13.02 17.72 -0.51
N TYR A 78 -12.70 18.97 -0.14
CA TYR A 78 -12.49 20.06 -1.10
C TYR A 78 -11.37 19.76 -2.13
N TYR A 79 -10.41 18.91 -1.77
CA TYR A 79 -9.27 18.49 -2.58
C TYR A 79 -9.48 17.15 -3.30
N TYR A 80 -10.71 16.63 -3.31
CA TYR A 80 -11.07 15.43 -4.06
C TYR A 80 -10.74 15.60 -5.55
N HIS A 81 -10.03 14.62 -6.10
CA HIS A 81 -9.63 14.57 -7.51
C HIS A 81 -9.53 13.11 -7.97
N PRO A 82 -10.47 12.62 -8.82
CA PRO A 82 -10.65 11.19 -9.10
C PRO A 82 -9.65 10.61 -10.12
N VAL A 83 -8.37 10.99 -10.07
CA VAL A 83 -7.39 10.59 -11.09
C VAL A 83 -7.14 9.08 -11.12
N TRP A 84 -7.29 8.36 -9.99
CA TRP A 84 -7.11 6.90 -9.99
C TRP A 84 -8.24 6.14 -10.69
N SER A 85 -9.29 6.82 -11.16
CA SER A 85 -10.31 6.22 -12.05
C SER A 85 -9.73 5.74 -13.39
N GLU A 86 -8.52 6.19 -13.78
CA GLU A 86 -7.80 5.65 -14.93
C GLU A 86 -7.47 4.15 -14.77
N TYR A 87 -7.16 3.72 -13.54
CA TYR A 87 -6.75 2.35 -13.21
C TYR A 87 -7.96 1.43 -12.98
N ASN A 88 -8.75 1.25 -14.03
CA ASN A 88 -9.81 0.25 -14.05
C ASN A 88 -9.21 -1.17 -14.03
N TYR A 89 -9.98 -2.15 -13.54
CA TYR A 89 -9.54 -3.54 -13.56
C TYR A 89 -9.42 -4.06 -15.00
N ASP A 90 -8.20 -4.15 -15.51
CA ASP A 90 -7.89 -4.50 -16.90
C ASP A 90 -6.66 -5.42 -16.96
N LEU A 91 -6.92 -6.72 -16.99
CA LEU A 91 -5.86 -7.73 -17.10
C LEU A 91 -5.08 -7.65 -18.41
N GLY A 92 -5.66 -7.10 -19.48
CA GLY A 92 -5.01 -6.93 -20.77
C GLY A 92 -3.90 -5.88 -20.67
N LYS A 93 -4.27 -4.66 -20.23
CA LYS A 93 -3.32 -3.59 -19.96
C LYS A 93 -2.28 -4.00 -18.92
N ALA A 94 -2.70 -4.69 -17.87
CA ALA A 94 -1.78 -5.15 -16.83
C ALA A 94 -0.69 -6.08 -17.39
N LYS A 95 -1.07 -7.05 -18.24
CA LYS A 95 -0.11 -7.95 -18.91
C LYS A 95 0.78 -7.20 -19.89
N GLU A 96 0.24 -6.23 -20.63
CA GLU A 96 1.03 -5.39 -21.54
C GLU A 96 2.13 -4.64 -20.78
N PHE A 97 1.77 -3.90 -19.73
CA PHE A 97 2.74 -3.20 -18.89
C PHE A 97 3.76 -4.16 -18.27
N LEU A 98 3.34 -5.31 -17.75
CA LEU A 98 4.27 -6.28 -17.17
C LEU A 98 5.24 -6.86 -18.20
N SER A 99 4.77 -7.11 -19.42
CA SER A 99 5.58 -7.62 -20.53
C SER A 99 6.63 -6.62 -20.99
N ASN A 100 6.31 -5.32 -20.97
CA ASN A 100 7.28 -4.25 -21.25
C ASN A 100 8.42 -4.22 -20.24
N ALA A 101 8.17 -4.68 -19.00
CA ALA A 101 9.19 -4.86 -17.97
C ALA A 101 9.94 -6.22 -18.07
N GLY A 102 9.58 -7.07 -19.03
CA GLY A 102 10.21 -8.36 -19.28
C GLY A 102 9.66 -9.52 -18.45
N TYR A 103 8.51 -9.36 -17.80
CA TYR A 103 7.87 -10.39 -16.97
C TYR A 103 6.53 -10.84 -17.53
N GLY A 104 6.06 -11.99 -17.09
CA GLY A 104 4.77 -12.55 -17.49
C GLY A 104 4.56 -13.95 -16.92
N VAL A 105 3.52 -14.64 -17.36
CA VAL A 105 3.22 -15.99 -16.85
C VAL A 105 4.36 -16.98 -17.13
N ASP A 106 5.03 -16.85 -18.27
CA ASP A 106 6.15 -17.71 -18.65
C ASP A 106 7.50 -17.28 -18.03
N ASN A 107 7.57 -16.04 -17.50
CA ASN A 107 8.71 -15.52 -16.76
C ASN A 107 8.22 -14.74 -15.51
N PRO A 108 7.80 -15.45 -14.45
CA PRO A 108 7.11 -14.83 -13.35
C PRO A 108 7.97 -13.85 -12.56
N LEU A 109 7.33 -12.79 -12.08
CA LEU A 109 7.89 -11.83 -11.15
C LEU A 109 7.55 -12.24 -9.71
N TYR A 110 8.55 -12.38 -8.85
CA TYR A 110 8.43 -12.76 -7.44
C TYR A 110 8.65 -11.53 -6.55
N ILE A 111 7.63 -11.14 -5.79
CA ILE A 111 7.68 -10.00 -4.85
C ILE A 111 7.01 -10.33 -3.51
N THR A 112 7.26 -9.52 -2.49
CA THR A 112 6.62 -9.71 -1.19
C THR A 112 5.58 -8.63 -0.90
N ILE A 113 4.56 -8.98 -0.12
CA ILE A 113 3.57 -8.02 0.40
C ILE A 113 3.44 -8.14 1.92
N GLY A 114 3.64 -7.01 2.59
CA GLY A 114 3.77 -6.94 4.05
C GLY A 114 2.70 -6.08 4.71
N SER A 115 2.47 -6.33 6.00
CA SER A 115 1.77 -5.40 6.89
C SER A 115 2.03 -5.74 8.36
N ILE A 116 1.54 -4.88 9.26
CA ILE A 116 1.37 -5.23 10.67
C ILE A 116 0.55 -6.52 10.84
N SER A 117 0.92 -7.34 11.82
CA SER A 117 0.25 -8.59 12.17
C SER A 117 -1.07 -8.36 12.92
N ARG A 118 -1.87 -9.43 13.08
CA ARG A 118 -3.16 -9.43 13.79
C ARG A 118 -4.19 -8.43 13.22
N ASN A 119 -4.13 -8.15 11.92
CA ASN A 119 -5.12 -7.36 11.21
C ASN A 119 -5.79 -8.20 10.11
N SER A 120 -7.00 -8.71 10.38
CA SER A 120 -7.73 -9.59 9.46
C SER A 120 -8.07 -8.90 8.15
N THR A 121 -8.50 -7.64 8.19
CA THR A 121 -8.81 -6.84 6.98
C THR A 121 -7.61 -6.76 6.04
N LYS A 122 -6.42 -6.43 6.57
CA LYS A 122 -5.20 -6.38 5.76
C LYS A 122 -4.81 -7.75 5.21
N GLN A 123 -5.05 -8.83 5.96
CA GLN A 123 -4.81 -10.18 5.43
C GLN A 123 -5.71 -10.49 4.24
N ILE A 124 -7.03 -10.21 4.34
CA ILE A 124 -7.99 -10.41 3.24
C ILE A 124 -7.55 -9.64 1.99
N ILE A 125 -7.21 -8.36 2.12
CA ILE A 125 -6.72 -7.52 1.02
C ILE A 125 -5.51 -8.18 0.34
N LYS A 126 -4.52 -8.62 1.11
CA LYS A 126 -3.29 -9.22 0.56
C LYS A 126 -3.54 -10.53 -0.16
N GLU A 127 -4.46 -11.37 0.33
CA GLU A 127 -4.84 -12.62 -0.35
C GLU A 127 -5.56 -12.34 -1.68
N MET A 128 -6.42 -11.32 -1.73
CA MET A 128 -7.08 -10.90 -2.97
C MET A 128 -6.09 -10.34 -3.99
N ILE A 129 -5.20 -9.44 -3.56
CA ILE A 129 -4.12 -8.91 -4.39
C ILE A 129 -3.23 -10.05 -4.91
N LYS A 130 -2.82 -10.99 -4.05
CA LYS A 130 -2.05 -12.18 -4.46
C LYS A 130 -2.77 -12.98 -5.54
N LYS A 131 -4.06 -13.25 -5.36
CA LYS A 131 -4.87 -13.99 -6.34
C LYS A 131 -4.94 -13.27 -7.68
N ASP A 132 -5.07 -11.95 -7.67
CA ASP A 132 -5.20 -11.13 -8.87
C ASP A 132 -3.88 -10.98 -9.63
N LEU A 133 -2.80 -10.64 -8.92
CA LEU A 133 -1.46 -10.47 -9.48
C LEU A 133 -0.90 -11.77 -10.08
N ARG A 134 -1.28 -12.94 -9.52
CA ARG A 134 -0.93 -14.23 -10.11
C ARG A 134 -1.47 -14.41 -11.53
N LYS A 135 -2.62 -13.81 -11.86
CA LYS A 135 -3.24 -13.92 -13.21
C LYS A 135 -2.39 -13.29 -14.32
N ILE A 136 -1.47 -12.39 -13.96
CA ILE A 136 -0.57 -11.72 -14.91
C ILE A 136 0.87 -12.25 -14.83
N GLY A 137 1.17 -13.17 -13.92
CA GLY A 137 2.53 -13.70 -13.73
C GLY A 137 3.33 -13.00 -12.63
N ILE A 138 2.67 -12.38 -11.66
CA ILE A 138 3.32 -11.89 -10.44
C ILE A 138 2.97 -12.84 -9.29
N GLU A 139 3.97 -13.54 -8.75
CA GLU A 139 3.86 -14.40 -7.59
C GLU A 139 4.20 -13.63 -6.31
N ILE A 140 3.32 -13.75 -5.30
CA ILE A 140 3.46 -13.00 -4.05
C ILE A 140 3.66 -13.91 -2.84
N TRP A 141 4.67 -13.59 -2.05
CA TRP A 141 4.78 -14.05 -0.66
C TRP A 141 4.20 -13.02 0.31
N ILE A 142 3.16 -13.42 1.05
CA ILE A 142 2.55 -12.59 2.08
C ILE A 142 3.32 -12.78 3.39
N PHE A 143 3.68 -11.68 4.04
CA PHE A 143 4.26 -11.71 5.37
C PHE A 143 3.63 -10.67 6.29
N ASN A 144 3.74 -10.91 7.59
CA ASN A 144 3.20 -10.05 8.64
C ASN A 144 4.22 -9.95 9.76
N LYS A 145 4.38 -8.77 10.36
CA LYS A 145 5.28 -8.51 11.49
C LYS A 145 4.54 -7.78 12.62
N PRO A 146 4.89 -7.98 13.90
CA PRO A 146 4.46 -7.07 14.97
C PRO A 146 4.74 -5.61 14.58
N SER A 147 3.97 -4.66 15.14
CA SER A 147 4.05 -3.24 14.72
C SER A 147 5.49 -2.71 14.78
N GLU A 148 6.18 -2.92 15.89
CA GLU A 148 7.57 -2.46 16.09
C GLU A 148 8.51 -2.98 14.98
N GLU A 149 8.52 -4.30 14.76
CA GLU A 149 9.36 -4.95 13.77
C GLU A 149 8.96 -4.54 12.34
N TRP A 150 7.67 -4.40 12.06
CA TRP A 150 7.20 -3.93 10.75
C TRP A 150 7.78 -2.56 10.42
N TYR A 151 7.72 -1.61 11.37
CA TYR A 151 8.23 -0.28 11.11
C TYR A 151 9.77 -0.25 11.09
N GLN A 152 10.45 -0.84 12.06
CA GLN A 152 11.91 -0.78 12.20
C GLN A 152 12.67 -1.63 11.18
N ASP A 153 12.20 -2.84 10.88
CA ASP A 153 12.94 -3.78 10.05
C ASP A 153 12.47 -3.81 8.60
N CYS A 154 11.21 -3.41 8.34
CA CYS A 154 10.67 -3.34 7.00
C CYS A 154 10.57 -1.90 6.50
N VAL A 155 9.75 -1.06 7.13
CA VAL A 155 9.43 0.28 6.62
C VAL A 155 10.66 1.21 6.58
N MET A 156 11.35 1.35 7.71
CA MET A 156 12.56 2.18 7.86
C MET A 156 13.73 1.77 6.98
N LYS A 157 13.81 0.48 6.62
CA LYS A 157 14.92 -0.08 5.85
C LYS A 157 14.57 -0.33 4.37
N GLY A 158 13.31 -0.09 3.97
CA GLY A 158 12.84 -0.39 2.61
C GLY A 158 12.78 -1.88 2.31
N ASN A 159 12.73 -2.75 3.32
CA ASN A 159 12.73 -4.21 3.15
C ASN A 159 11.33 -4.77 2.89
N TYR A 160 10.65 -4.24 1.88
CA TYR A 160 9.34 -4.69 1.39
C TYR A 160 9.14 -4.14 -0.03
N GLU A 161 8.48 -4.90 -0.89
CA GLU A 161 8.05 -4.38 -2.19
C GLU A 161 6.66 -3.75 -2.09
N LEU A 162 5.70 -4.48 -1.55
CA LEU A 162 4.33 -3.98 -1.36
C LEU A 162 3.98 -3.93 0.12
N GLY A 163 3.21 -2.92 0.51
CA GLY A 163 2.68 -2.79 1.86
C GLY A 163 1.22 -2.40 1.87
N VAL A 164 0.49 -2.89 2.87
CA VAL A 164 -0.89 -2.49 3.13
C VAL A 164 -0.96 -1.68 4.42
N TRP A 165 -1.21 -0.38 4.28
CA TRP A 165 -1.38 0.56 5.38
C TRP A 165 -2.69 1.34 5.25
N ALA A 166 -3.03 2.02 6.34
CA ALA A 166 -4.07 3.04 6.33
C ALA A 166 -3.37 4.37 6.59
N ILE A 167 -3.68 5.35 5.76
CA ILE A 167 -3.20 6.72 5.89
C ILE A 167 -4.38 7.60 6.28
N GLU A 168 -4.10 8.59 7.13
CA GLU A 168 -5.05 9.65 7.40
C GLU A 168 -4.95 10.72 6.33
N ASN A 169 -6.07 11.35 5.97
CA ASN A 169 -6.07 12.53 5.10
C ASN A 169 -5.11 13.56 5.70
N SER A 170 -4.05 13.87 4.96
CA SER A 170 -2.97 14.72 5.41
C SER A 170 -2.89 15.96 4.52
N TYR A 171 -2.67 17.11 5.15
CA TYR A 171 -2.56 18.40 4.48
C TYR A 171 -1.24 19.08 4.87
N GLY A 172 -0.75 19.98 4.02
CA GLY A 172 0.44 20.77 4.30
C GLY A 172 1.66 19.92 4.63
N SER A 173 2.35 20.25 5.74
CA SER A 173 3.60 19.59 6.13
C SER A 173 3.47 18.08 6.35
N LYS A 174 2.31 17.58 6.78
CA LYS A 174 2.08 16.13 6.92
C LYS A 174 2.07 15.40 5.58
N LEU A 175 1.56 16.04 4.53
CA LEU A 175 1.62 15.46 3.18
C LEU A 175 3.06 15.40 2.68
N ASN A 176 3.85 16.45 2.94
CA ASN A 176 5.28 16.46 2.62
C ASN A 176 6.03 15.33 3.32
N CYS A 177 5.73 15.08 4.60
CA CYS A 177 6.25 13.93 5.36
C CYS A 177 5.99 12.56 4.71
N MET A 178 4.98 12.42 3.85
CA MET A 178 4.60 11.14 3.25
C MET A 178 5.20 10.89 1.87
N PHE A 179 5.65 11.93 1.16
CA PHE A 179 5.98 11.81 -0.26
C PHE A 179 7.22 12.56 -0.71
N SER A 180 7.79 13.46 0.12
CA SER A 180 9.03 14.15 -0.24
C SER A 180 10.23 13.22 -0.16
N LEU A 181 11.15 13.39 -1.11
CA LEU A 181 12.40 12.64 -1.17
C LEU A 181 13.32 12.94 0.02
N GLU A 182 13.23 14.15 0.60
CA GLU A 182 13.99 14.54 1.80
C GLU A 182 13.56 13.74 3.03
N LYS A 183 12.44 13.03 2.94
CA LYS A 183 11.83 12.23 4.01
C LYS A 183 12.17 10.74 3.92
N ILE A 184 13.24 10.42 3.18
CA ILE A 184 13.82 9.09 3.01
C ILE A 184 15.25 9.05 3.61
N PRO A 185 15.60 8.03 4.41
CA PRO A 185 14.70 7.02 4.98
C PRO A 185 13.74 7.64 6.00
N CYS A 186 12.53 7.08 6.08
CA CYS A 186 11.56 7.51 7.08
C CYS A 186 11.99 7.03 8.47
N TYR A 187 11.62 7.79 9.51
CA TYR A 187 11.91 7.50 10.92
C TYR A 187 13.39 7.47 11.36
N GLU A 188 14.36 7.79 10.50
CA GLU A 188 15.79 7.65 10.83
C GLU A 188 16.42 8.93 11.40
N THR A 189 16.15 10.10 10.79
CA THR A 189 16.75 11.38 11.20
C THR A 189 15.82 12.15 12.13
N GLU A 190 16.36 13.09 12.91
CA GLU A 190 15.53 14.01 13.73
C GLU A 190 14.49 14.78 12.89
N GLU A 191 14.83 15.07 11.64
CA GLU A 191 13.94 15.77 10.70
C GLU A 191 12.82 14.88 10.14
N ASN A 192 13.01 13.55 10.16
CA ASN A 192 12.13 12.58 9.53
C ASN A 192 11.53 11.58 10.53
N LYS A 193 11.81 11.72 11.83
CA LYS A 193 11.37 10.80 12.91
C LYS A 193 9.85 10.65 13.05
N ASP A 194 9.11 11.64 12.56
CA ASP A 194 7.63 11.67 12.55
C ASP A 194 7.06 11.61 11.12
N CYS A 195 7.91 11.41 10.11
CA CYS A 195 7.51 11.34 8.71
C CYS A 195 7.34 9.88 8.24
N ALA A 196 6.54 9.70 7.20
CA ALA A 196 5.96 8.42 6.82
C ALA A 196 6.02 8.20 5.30
N ASN A 197 7.17 8.45 4.66
CA ASN A 197 7.38 8.09 3.25
C ASN A 197 7.56 6.57 3.10
N PHE A 198 6.46 5.85 3.31
CA PHE A 198 6.35 4.39 3.16
C PHE A 198 6.49 3.93 1.72
N TYR A 199 6.57 4.85 0.77
CA TYR A 199 6.66 4.53 -0.64
C TYR A 199 8.11 4.52 -1.12
N TRP A 200 9.04 5.03 -0.30
CA TRP A 200 10.42 5.33 -0.72
C TRP A 200 10.44 6.16 -2.02
N TYR A 201 9.40 6.97 -2.19
CA TYR A 201 9.14 7.70 -3.42
C TYR A 201 10.01 8.95 -3.46
N ASN A 202 10.77 9.09 -4.54
CA ASN A 202 11.61 10.25 -4.80
C ASN A 202 11.26 10.83 -6.17
N ASN A 203 10.75 12.07 -6.20
CA ASN A 203 10.49 12.77 -7.45
C ASN A 203 10.58 14.28 -7.23
N LEU A 204 11.56 14.92 -7.86
CA LEU A 204 11.79 16.36 -7.72
C LEU A 204 10.59 17.22 -8.12
N ASN A 205 9.80 16.79 -9.12
CA ASN A 205 8.59 17.51 -9.52
C ASN A 205 7.50 17.40 -8.44
N ALA A 206 7.41 16.24 -7.78
CA ALA A 206 6.48 16.05 -6.66
C ALA A 206 6.86 16.95 -5.48
N ASP A 207 8.16 17.01 -5.14
CA ASP A 207 8.70 17.87 -4.08
C ASP A 207 8.49 19.36 -4.37
N GLU A 208 8.65 19.79 -5.63
CA GLU A 208 8.36 21.17 -6.04
C GLU A 208 6.88 21.52 -5.83
N VAL A 209 5.96 20.64 -6.24
CA VAL A 209 4.51 20.84 -6.05
C VAL A 209 4.16 20.83 -4.56
N LEU A 210 4.70 19.91 -3.76
CA LEU A 210 4.51 19.87 -2.30
C LEU A 210 4.95 21.17 -1.62
N THR A 211 6.09 21.72 -2.04
CA THR A 211 6.61 23.00 -1.54
C THR A 211 5.66 24.15 -1.88
N LYS A 212 5.11 24.17 -3.10
CA LYS A 212 4.09 25.16 -3.50
C LYS A 212 2.81 25.01 -2.68
N ILE A 213 2.32 23.78 -2.45
CA ILE A 213 1.14 23.51 -1.61
C ILE A 213 1.32 24.08 -0.18
N ILE A 214 2.49 23.90 0.42
CA ILE A 214 2.77 24.39 1.77
C ILE A 214 2.69 25.93 1.83
N ASN A 215 3.24 26.61 0.82
CA ASN A 215 3.38 28.06 0.81
C ASN A 215 2.19 28.82 0.17
N GLU A 216 1.24 28.11 -0.45
CA GLU A 216 0.07 28.73 -1.09
C GLU A 216 -1.06 29.01 -0.09
N ASN A 217 -1.52 30.26 -0.09
CA ASN A 217 -2.59 30.77 0.78
C ASN A 217 -3.93 30.91 0.03
N ASP A 218 -3.91 31.07 -1.29
CA ASP A 218 -5.11 31.10 -2.11
C ASP A 218 -5.70 29.69 -2.23
N THR A 219 -6.92 29.52 -1.73
CA THR A 219 -7.57 28.20 -1.67
C THR A 219 -7.88 27.59 -3.02
N VAL A 220 -8.07 28.38 -4.07
CA VAL A 220 -8.35 27.89 -5.43
C VAL A 220 -7.06 27.39 -6.06
N LYS A 221 -5.99 28.20 -6.03
CA LYS A 221 -4.65 27.78 -6.51
C LYS A 221 -4.12 26.58 -5.74
N LYS A 222 -4.33 26.56 -4.42
CA LYS A 222 -3.92 25.43 -3.58
C LYS A 222 -4.63 24.15 -4.02
N LYS A 223 -5.91 24.23 -4.39
CA LYS A 223 -6.66 23.08 -4.90
C LYS A 223 -6.08 22.56 -6.21
N GLU A 224 -5.76 23.45 -7.15
CA GLU A 224 -5.09 23.08 -8.42
C GLU A 224 -3.76 22.34 -8.16
N LEU A 225 -2.94 22.84 -7.23
CA LEU A 225 -1.70 22.17 -6.85
C LEU A 225 -1.92 20.79 -6.23
N PHE A 226 -2.98 20.59 -5.44
CA PHE A 226 -3.35 19.26 -4.93
C PHE A 226 -3.83 18.32 -6.04
N GLN A 227 -4.42 18.83 -7.13
CA GLN A 227 -4.77 18.03 -8.30
C GLN A 227 -3.51 17.61 -9.05
N ASP A 228 -2.61 18.55 -9.34
CA ASP A 228 -1.32 18.28 -9.98
C ASP A 228 -0.51 17.23 -9.21
N PHE A 229 -0.48 17.33 -7.88
CA PHE A 229 0.21 16.37 -7.04
C PHE A 229 -0.39 14.97 -7.14
N GLN A 230 -1.72 14.86 -7.10
CA GLN A 230 -2.41 13.58 -7.28
C GLN A 230 -2.17 12.99 -8.68
N ASP A 231 -2.15 13.82 -9.72
CA ASP A 231 -1.83 13.40 -11.09
C ASP A 231 -0.41 12.82 -11.19
N ILE A 232 0.57 13.45 -10.52
CA ILE A 232 1.94 12.93 -10.44
C ILE A 232 1.94 11.54 -9.77
N LEU A 233 1.31 11.39 -8.61
CA LEU A 233 1.28 10.11 -7.88
C LEU A 233 0.57 9.00 -8.67
N ALA A 234 -0.52 9.33 -9.35
CA ALA A 234 -1.26 8.39 -10.18
C ALA A 234 -0.46 7.99 -11.42
N ARG A 235 0.13 8.94 -12.15
CA ARG A 235 0.97 8.67 -13.32
C ARG A 235 2.17 7.80 -12.98
N ASP A 236 2.79 8.07 -11.83
CA ASP A 236 3.96 7.35 -11.35
C ASP A 236 3.59 6.05 -10.61
N ALA A 237 2.29 5.75 -10.45
CA ALA A 237 1.75 4.56 -9.80
C ALA A 237 2.36 4.29 -8.41
N VAL A 238 2.36 5.32 -7.56
CA VAL A 238 3.05 5.30 -6.24
C VAL A 238 2.21 4.64 -5.15
N VAL A 239 0.94 5.03 -5.08
CA VAL A 239 -0.04 4.54 -4.11
C VAL A 239 -1.32 4.18 -4.84
N LEU A 240 -1.95 3.06 -4.47
CA LEU A 240 -3.25 2.65 -4.99
C LEU A 240 -4.30 2.79 -3.87
N PRO A 241 -5.09 3.88 -3.86
CA PRO A 241 -6.21 4.00 -2.94
C PRO A 241 -7.22 2.87 -3.19
N LEU A 242 -7.64 2.21 -2.09
CA LEU A 242 -8.62 1.13 -2.14
C LEU A 242 -10.00 1.63 -1.71
N TYR A 243 -10.11 2.14 -0.49
CA TYR A 243 -11.35 2.65 0.10
C TYR A 243 -11.07 3.64 1.22
N SER A 244 -12.04 4.51 1.52
CA SER A 244 -12.08 5.27 2.77
C SER A 244 -12.73 4.45 3.87
N ARG A 245 -12.16 4.43 5.07
CA ARG A 245 -12.79 3.76 6.22
C ARG A 245 -14.10 4.45 6.58
N LEU A 246 -15.15 3.65 6.71
CA LEU A 246 -16.43 4.12 7.21
C LEU A 246 -16.42 4.13 8.74
N PHE A 247 -16.87 5.23 9.33
CA PHE A 247 -17.16 5.31 10.75
C PHE A 247 -18.66 5.18 10.95
N ALA A 248 -19.10 4.09 11.57
CA ALA A 248 -20.49 3.88 11.93
C ALA A 248 -20.77 4.40 13.34
N ILE A 249 -21.85 5.16 13.49
CA ILE A 249 -22.32 5.67 14.79
C ILE A 249 -23.72 5.11 15.04
N ALA A 250 -23.86 4.32 16.09
CA ALA A 250 -25.15 3.84 16.57
C ALA A 250 -25.58 4.66 17.78
N TYR A 251 -26.80 5.22 17.75
CA TYR A 251 -27.35 5.98 18.85
C TYR A 251 -28.87 5.80 18.94
N ASN A 252 -29.44 6.05 20.12
CA ASN A 252 -30.88 6.00 20.32
C ASN A 252 -31.52 7.34 19.95
N ASN A 253 -31.98 7.47 18.70
CA ASN A 253 -32.59 8.70 18.19
C ASN A 253 -33.92 9.11 18.88
N LYS A 254 -34.51 8.21 19.69
CA LYS A 254 -35.67 8.50 20.53
C LYS A 254 -35.29 9.09 21.89
N LYS A 255 -34.06 8.87 22.34
CA LYS A 255 -33.58 9.29 23.66
C LYS A 255 -32.50 10.37 23.61
N ILE A 256 -31.77 10.48 22.51
CA ILE A 256 -30.66 11.42 22.37
C ILE A 256 -30.98 12.40 21.26
N LYS A 257 -30.94 13.69 21.57
CA LYS A 257 -31.17 14.81 20.64
C LYS A 257 -29.90 15.66 20.52
N ASP A 258 -29.89 16.52 19.50
CA ASP A 258 -28.86 17.53 19.23
C ASP A 258 -27.45 16.96 18.96
N ILE A 259 -27.40 15.77 18.37
CA ILE A 259 -26.14 15.20 17.89
C ILE A 259 -25.72 15.90 16.59
N ASP A 260 -24.50 16.41 16.56
CA ASP A 260 -23.86 16.92 15.35
C ASP A 260 -22.85 15.86 14.87
N PHE A 261 -23.14 15.25 13.72
CA PHE A 261 -22.28 14.23 13.11
C PHE A 261 -21.11 14.81 12.32
N SER A 262 -20.92 16.13 12.32
CA SER A 262 -19.75 16.73 11.68
C SER A 262 -18.47 16.25 12.36
N ILE A 263 -17.52 15.77 11.55
CA ILE A 263 -16.22 15.36 12.05
C ILE A 263 -15.36 16.61 12.16
N LYS A 264 -15.28 17.19 13.37
CA LYS A 264 -14.34 18.29 13.66
C LYS A 264 -13.12 17.75 14.39
N ASN A 265 -11.92 17.95 13.82
CA ASN A 265 -10.65 17.53 14.42
C ASN A 265 -10.61 16.03 14.82
N ASN A 266 -11.16 15.15 13.98
CA ASN A 266 -11.28 13.71 14.25
C ASN A 266 -12.10 13.36 15.52
N LYS A 267 -12.97 14.25 16.00
CA LYS A 267 -13.83 14.01 17.16
C LYS A 267 -15.29 13.90 16.72
N ILE A 268 -15.81 12.68 16.76
CA ILE A 268 -17.22 12.35 16.50
C ILE A 268 -18.13 12.82 17.65
N PHE A 269 -17.56 13.04 18.83
CA PHE A 269 -18.27 13.48 20.05
C PHE A 269 -17.90 14.91 20.44
N PHE A 270 -17.52 15.75 19.47
CA PHE A 270 -17.02 17.09 19.77
C PHE A 270 -18.08 18.00 20.40
N ASN A 271 -19.36 17.69 20.20
CA ASN A 271 -20.49 18.45 20.72
C ASN A 271 -21.27 17.68 21.80
N ILE A 272 -20.66 16.67 22.44
CA ILE A 272 -21.32 15.78 23.40
C ILE A 272 -21.94 16.53 24.59
N GLU A 273 -21.36 17.66 24.96
CA GLU A 273 -21.86 18.57 25.99
C GLU A 273 -23.23 19.18 25.65
N ASN A 274 -23.62 19.16 24.37
CA ASN A 274 -24.91 19.66 23.89
C ASN A 274 -25.96 18.55 23.75
N TRP A 275 -25.59 17.28 23.99
CA TRP A 275 -26.52 16.17 23.80
C TRP A 275 -27.56 16.12 24.91
N VAL A 276 -28.83 16.04 24.53
CA VAL A 276 -29.95 16.03 25.48
C VAL A 276 -30.57 14.64 25.56
N LEU A 277 -30.76 14.16 26.80
CA LEU A 277 -31.59 13.00 27.09
C LEU A 277 -33.07 13.40 27.10
N SER A 278 -33.84 12.93 26.14
CA SER A 278 -35.29 13.05 26.20
C SER A 278 -35.87 12.01 27.17
N GLY A 279 -36.67 12.50 28.12
CA GLY A 279 -37.41 11.69 29.11
C GLY A 279 -38.47 10.79 28.49
#